data_AF-A0A0S8DDG2-F1
#
_entry.id   AF-A0A0S8DDG2-F1
#
_cell.length_a   1.000
_cell.length_b   1.000
_cell.length_c   1.000
_cell.angle_alpha   90.00
_cell.angle_beta   90.00
_cell.angle_gamma   90.00
#
_symmetry.space_group_name_H-M   'P 1'
#
loop_
_entity.id
_entity.type
_entity.pdbx_description
1 polymer ?
#
loop_
_entity_poly.entity_id
_entity_poly.type
_entity_poly.pdbx_seq_one_letter_code
_entity_poly.pdbx_strand_id
1 'polypeptide(L)'
;MAKQIISKKKAHALSTALFLVGLGIIAYFKYWWPGIMLAVGIPLALRQYLLGRIYDMTISLIVFLGVFVTVQFKITWDILLPVIFTIGGIYIFFREFFTNKKEPEEEDKSEEESKKDS
;
A
#
# COMPACT_ATOMS: atom_id res chain seq x y z
N MET A 1 -3.87 15.19 -14.35
CA MET A 1 -4.86 15.54 -13.30
C MET A 1 -5.91 14.44 -13.24
N ALA A 2 -5.85 13.57 -12.22
CA ALA A 2 -6.73 12.40 -12.13
C ALA A 2 -8.18 12.83 -11.86
N LYS A 3 -9.10 12.35 -12.71
CA LYS A 3 -10.54 12.64 -12.69
C LYS A 3 -11.15 12.08 -11.41
N GLN A 4 -11.60 12.94 -10.50
CA GLN A 4 -12.31 12.54 -9.27
C GLN A 4 -13.63 11.87 -9.65
N ILE A 5 -13.76 10.58 -9.34
CA ILE A 5 -14.92 9.76 -9.74
C ILE A 5 -16.12 10.03 -8.81
N ILE A 6 -15.87 10.39 -7.55
CA ILE A 6 -16.90 10.60 -6.52
C ILE A 6 -16.54 11.80 -5.61
N SER A 7 -17.55 12.57 -5.20
CA SER A 7 -17.42 13.67 -4.23
C SER A 7 -16.81 13.20 -2.90
N LYS A 8 -15.82 13.94 -2.37
CA LYS A 8 -15.07 13.62 -1.13
C LYS A 8 -15.97 13.19 0.04
N LYS A 9 -17.16 13.79 0.18
CA LYS A 9 -18.13 13.44 1.23
C LYS A 9 -18.69 12.02 1.09
N LYS A 10 -18.99 11.58 -0.13
CA LYS A 10 -19.51 10.23 -0.42
C LYS A 10 -18.43 9.17 -0.21
N ALA A 11 -17.18 9.45 -0.62
CA ALA A 11 -16.06 8.54 -0.38
C ALA A 11 -15.79 8.32 1.12
N HIS A 12 -15.92 9.38 1.93
CA HIS A 12 -15.76 9.28 3.38
C HIS A 12 -16.88 8.47 4.03
N ALA A 13 -18.14 8.73 3.63
CA ALA A 13 -19.29 7.99 4.12
C ALA A 13 -19.21 6.49 3.76
N LEU A 14 -18.80 6.17 2.53
CA LEU A 14 -18.64 4.79 2.08
C LEU A 14 -17.52 4.07 2.85
N SER A 15 -16.38 4.73 3.06
CA SER A 15 -15.27 4.21 3.85
C SER A 15 -15.69 3.91 5.29
N THR A 16 -16.44 4.81 5.92
CA THR A 16 -16.91 4.62 7.30
C THR A 16 -17.97 3.51 7.39
N ALA A 17 -18.90 3.44 6.43
CA ALA A 17 -19.87 2.35 6.37
C ALA A 17 -19.19 1.00 6.21
N LEU A 18 -18.21 0.90 5.30
CA LEU A 18 -17.46 -0.34 5.08
C LEU A 18 -16.63 -0.74 6.32
N PHE A 19 -16.05 0.24 7.02
CA PHE A 19 -15.34 0.01 8.28
C PHE A 19 -16.26 -0.58 9.36
N LEU A 20 -17.46 0.00 9.53
CA LEU A 20 -18.46 -0.46 10.50
C LEU A 20 -18.96 -1.87 10.18
N VAL A 21 -19.22 -2.17 8.89
CA VAL A 21 -19.59 -3.52 8.45
C VAL A 21 -18.46 -4.52 8.72
N GLY A 22 -17.21 -4.15 8.41
CA GLY A 22 -16.04 -4.96 8.71
C GLY A 22 -15.91 -5.26 10.21
N LEU A 23 -16.11 -4.25 11.05
CA LEU A 23 -16.13 -4.40 12.52
C LEU A 23 -17.21 -5.37 13.00
N GLY A 24 -18.43 -5.27 12.46
CA GLY A 24 -19.53 -6.18 12.80
C GLY A 24 -19.22 -7.64 12.46
N ILE A 25 -18.63 -7.88 11.29
CA ILE A 25 -18.21 -9.21 10.86
C ILE A 25 -17.14 -9.76 11.82
N ILE A 26 -16.11 -8.98 12.15
CA ILE A 26 -15.05 -9.43 13.07
C ILE A 26 -15.57 -9.73 14.47
N ALA A 27 -16.47 -8.88 14.98
CA ALA A 27 -17.10 -9.09 16.27
C ALA A 27 -17.88 -10.40 16.33
N TYR A 28 -18.55 -10.77 15.22
CA TYR A 28 -19.26 -12.05 15.09
C TYR A 28 -18.30 -13.25 15.05
N PHE A 29 -17.25 -13.15 14.24
CA PHE A 29 -16.29 -14.23 14.04
C PHE A 29 -15.31 -14.42 15.23
N LYS A 30 -15.27 -13.49 16.20
CA LYS A 30 -14.35 -13.47 17.36
C LYS A 30 -12.85 -13.49 17.02
N TYR A 31 -12.49 -13.48 15.75
CA TYR A 31 -11.12 -13.33 15.25
C TYR A 31 -10.69 -11.86 15.29
N TRP A 32 -10.55 -11.32 16.50
CA TRP A 32 -10.12 -9.93 16.76
C TRP A 32 -8.80 -9.60 16.08
N TRP A 33 -7.86 -10.54 16.15
CA TRP A 33 -6.58 -10.50 15.45
C TRP A 33 -6.52 -11.70 14.52
N PRO A 34 -6.29 -11.54 13.20
CA PRO A 34 -5.92 -10.35 12.40
C PRO A 34 -7.10 -9.60 11.74
N GLY A 35 -8.34 -9.90 12.14
CA GLY A 35 -9.55 -9.34 11.53
C GLY A 35 -9.59 -7.80 11.52
N ILE A 36 -9.27 -7.15 12.64
CA ILE A 36 -9.28 -5.67 12.77
C ILE A 36 -8.37 -5.02 11.73
N MET A 37 -7.25 -5.67 11.39
CA MET A 37 -6.37 -5.16 10.36
C MET A 37 -7.11 -5.06 9.03
N LEU A 38 -7.76 -6.13 8.57
CA LEU A 38 -8.53 -6.10 7.32
C LEU A 38 -9.68 -5.08 7.38
N ALA A 39 -10.40 -4.99 8.51
CA ALA A 39 -11.49 -4.02 8.63
C ALA A 39 -11.00 -2.58 8.52
N VAL A 40 -9.78 -2.25 8.96
CA VAL A 40 -9.20 -0.90 8.77
C VAL A 40 -8.60 -0.76 7.37
N GLY A 41 -7.88 -1.78 6.90
CA GLY A 41 -7.12 -1.75 5.65
C GLY A 41 -7.98 -1.62 4.41
N ILE A 42 -9.09 -2.38 4.33
CA ILE A 42 -10.01 -2.36 3.18
C ILE A 42 -10.63 -0.97 2.96
N PRO A 43 -11.25 -0.30 3.96
CA PRO A 43 -11.79 1.03 3.77
C PRO A 43 -10.71 2.09 3.51
N LEU A 44 -9.52 1.95 4.09
CA LEU A 44 -8.40 2.86 3.82
C LEU A 44 -7.93 2.74 2.35
N ALA A 45 -7.76 1.51 1.86
CA ALA A 45 -7.40 1.22 0.48
C ALA A 45 -8.49 1.67 -0.49
N LEU A 46 -9.76 1.45 -0.15
CA LEU A 46 -10.91 1.91 -0.94
C LEU A 46 -10.93 3.45 -1.03
N ARG A 47 -10.67 4.15 0.07
CA ARG A 47 -10.55 5.62 0.07
C ARG A 47 -9.42 6.09 -0.84
N GLN A 48 -8.26 5.44 -0.80
CA GLN A 48 -7.12 5.74 -1.67
C GLN A 48 -7.44 5.46 -3.16
N TYR A 49 -8.16 4.37 -3.44
CA TYR A 49 -8.66 4.04 -4.78
C TYR A 49 -9.60 5.13 -5.33
N LEU A 50 -10.56 5.57 -4.51
CA LEU A 50 -11.51 6.65 -4.86
C LEU A 50 -10.82 8.00 -5.12
N LEU A 51 -9.61 8.21 -4.59
CA LEU A 51 -8.80 9.41 -4.78
C LEU A 51 -7.90 9.35 -6.04
N GLY A 52 -7.90 8.25 -6.79
CA GLY A 52 -7.20 8.12 -8.07
C GLY A 52 -5.68 7.94 -7.95
N ARG A 53 -5.16 7.65 -6.74
CA ARG A 53 -3.73 7.46 -6.48
C ARG A 53 -3.40 5.97 -6.40
N ILE A 54 -3.46 5.31 -7.57
CA ILE A 54 -3.43 3.84 -7.70
C ILE A 54 -2.09 3.25 -7.22
N TYR A 55 -0.98 3.96 -7.38
CA TYR A 55 0.34 3.53 -6.89
C TYR A 55 0.40 3.41 -5.36
N ASP A 56 -0.06 4.44 -4.63
CA ASP A 56 -0.14 4.42 -3.16
C ASP A 56 -1.09 3.30 -2.68
N MET A 57 -2.15 3.01 -3.43
CA MET A 57 -3.07 1.91 -3.14
C MET A 57 -2.43 0.53 -3.34
N THR A 58 -1.71 0.30 -4.43
CA THR A 58 -1.09 -1.01 -4.68
C THR A 58 -0.03 -1.32 -3.63
N ILE A 59 0.78 -0.33 -3.26
CA ILE A 59 1.78 -0.46 -2.19
C ILE A 59 1.09 -0.71 -0.85
N SER A 60 0.09 0.11 -0.48
CA SER A 60 -0.61 -0.06 0.78
C SER A 60 -1.32 -1.41 0.87
N LEU A 61 -1.93 -1.88 -0.21
CA LEU A 61 -2.58 -3.20 -0.30
C LEU A 61 -1.58 -4.33 -0.16
N ILE A 62 -0.43 -4.27 -0.85
CA ILE A 62 0.63 -5.30 -0.74
C ILE A 62 1.17 -5.35 0.68
N VAL A 63 1.45 -4.20 1.30
CA VAL A 63 1.92 -4.15 2.69
C VAL A 63 0.85 -4.71 3.63
N PHE A 64 -0.41 -4.30 3.47
CA PHE A 64 -1.49 -4.77 4.32
C PHE A 64 -1.71 -6.28 4.21
N LEU A 65 -1.71 -6.80 2.98
CA LEU A 65 -1.89 -8.21 2.70
C LEU A 65 -0.69 -9.02 3.17
N GLY A 66 0.53 -8.50 2.97
CA GLY A 66 1.77 -9.09 3.45
C GLY A 66 1.77 -9.22 4.97
N VAL A 67 1.43 -8.15 5.69
CA VAL A 67 1.34 -8.18 7.16
C VAL A 67 0.20 -9.08 7.65
N PHE A 68 -0.94 -9.08 6.95
CA PHE A 68 -2.04 -9.98 7.29
C PHE A 68 -1.62 -11.45 7.19
N VAL A 69 -0.91 -11.82 6.12
CA VAL A 69 -0.40 -13.18 5.91
C VAL A 69 0.64 -13.53 6.98
N THR A 70 1.57 -12.64 7.32
CA THR A 70 2.57 -12.94 8.36
C THR A 70 1.94 -13.17 9.73
N VAL A 71 0.91 -12.39 10.07
CA VAL A 71 0.17 -12.56 11.34
C VAL A 71 -0.69 -13.83 11.32
N GLN A 72 -1.40 -14.13 10.22
CA GLN A 72 -2.26 -15.33 10.13
C GLN A 72 -1.45 -16.63 10.21
N PHE A 73 -0.34 -16.70 9.50
CA PHE A 73 0.45 -17.92 9.38
C PHE A 73 1.50 -18.06 10.48
N LYS A 74 1.55 -17.13 11.47
CA LYS A 74 2.58 -17.06 12.51
C LYS A 74 3.98 -17.26 11.94
N ILE A 75 4.26 -16.61 10.80
CA ILE A 75 5.49 -16.85 10.04
C ILE A 75 6.68 -16.45 10.91
N THR A 76 7.57 -17.42 11.16
CA THR A 76 8.82 -17.18 11.86
C THR A 76 9.76 -16.33 10.99
N TRP A 77 10.57 -15.47 11.62
CA TRP A 77 11.55 -14.62 10.93
C TRP A 77 12.49 -15.40 9.99
N ASP A 78 12.76 -16.67 10.30
CA ASP A 78 13.54 -17.61 9.47
C ASP A 78 12.93 -17.86 8.09
N ILE A 79 11.62 -17.71 7.93
CA ILE A 79 10.89 -17.89 6.66
C ILE A 79 10.60 -16.55 6.01
N LEU A 80 10.32 -15.51 6.82
CA LEU A 80 10.07 -14.16 6.32
C LEU A 80 11.27 -13.59 5.55
N LEU A 81 12.47 -13.69 6.12
CA LEU A 81 13.71 -13.19 5.54
C LEU A 81 14.00 -13.78 4.14
N PRO A 82 14.06 -15.11 3.96
CA PRO A 82 14.33 -15.69 2.66
C PRO A 82 13.24 -15.38 1.63
N VAL A 83 11.97 -15.28 2.04
CA VAL A 83 10.88 -14.88 1.12
C VAL A 83 11.06 -13.44 0.64
N ILE A 84 11.34 -12.50 1.54
CA ILE A 84 11.61 -11.09 1.17
C ILE A 84 12.84 -10.98 0.27
N PHE A 85 13.92 -11.70 0.61
CA PHE A 85 15.13 -11.72 -0.22
C PHE A 85 14.88 -12.32 -1.60
N THR A 86 14.08 -13.39 -1.69
CA THR A 86 13.74 -14.03 -2.96
C THR A 86 12.91 -13.08 -3.82
N ILE A 87 11.88 -12.44 -3.26
CA ILE A 87 11.07 -11.46 -3.98
C ILE A 87 11.92 -10.25 -4.41
N GLY A 88 12.78 -9.74 -3.52
CA GLY A 88 13.68 -8.63 -3.81
C GLY A 88 14.68 -8.97 -4.91
N GLY A 89 15.27 -10.16 -4.87
CA GLY A 89 16.18 -10.66 -5.90
C GLY A 89 15.49 -10.84 -7.25
N ILE A 90 14.29 -11.43 -7.27
CA ILE A 90 13.45 -11.51 -8.46
C ILE A 90 13.14 -10.10 -8.98
N TYR A 91 12.72 -9.17 -8.12
CA TYR A 91 12.41 -7.81 -8.52
C TYR A 91 13.61 -7.11 -9.16
N ILE A 92 14.81 -7.20 -8.57
CA ILE A 92 16.03 -6.63 -9.15
C ILE A 92 16.36 -7.30 -10.48
N PHE A 93 16.26 -8.63 -10.55
CA PHE A 93 16.52 -9.39 -11.79
C PHE A 93 15.59 -8.95 -12.92
N PHE A 94 14.28 -8.87 -12.66
CA PHE A 94 13.31 -8.37 -13.62
C PHE A 94 13.50 -6.88 -13.92
N ARG A 95 13.80 -6.05 -12.92
CA ARG A 95 14.10 -4.63 -13.15
C ARG A 95 15.28 -4.50 -14.10
N GLU A 96 16.38 -5.20 -13.88
CA GLU A 96 17.56 -5.16 -14.74
C GLU A 96 17.23 -5.65 -16.17
N PHE A 97 16.46 -6.74 -16.27
CA PHE A 97 16.13 -7.34 -17.56
C PHE A 97 15.11 -6.51 -18.39
N PHE A 98 14.20 -5.79 -17.72
CA PHE A 98 13.12 -5.02 -18.37
C PHE A 98 13.35 -3.50 -18.39
N THR A 99 14.21 -2.95 -17.53
CA THR A 99 14.60 -1.52 -17.49
C THR A 99 15.62 -1.19 -18.57
N ASN A 100 16.09 -2.16 -19.35
CA ASN A 100 16.97 -1.90 -20.49
C ASN A 100 16.24 -1.28 -21.70
N LYS A 101 15.07 -0.64 -21.51
CA LYS A 101 14.33 0.00 -22.60
C LYS A 101 13.79 1.41 -22.41
N LYS A 102 13.70 2.01 -21.21
CA LYS A 102 13.30 3.43 -21.05
C LYS A 102 13.76 4.03 -19.71
N GLU A 103 14.85 4.79 -19.73
CA GLU A 103 14.97 6.01 -18.91
C GLU A 103 14.13 7.10 -19.61
N PRO A 104 13.45 7.96 -18.83
CA PRO A 104 14.08 9.23 -18.49
C PRO A 104 13.98 9.60 -17.01
N GLU A 105 15.01 10.36 -16.63
CA GLU A 105 15.23 11.17 -15.43
C GLU A 105 14.03 12.08 -15.08
N GLU A 106 13.91 12.45 -13.80
CA GLU A 106 13.40 13.72 -13.24
C GLU A 106 13.03 13.46 -11.75
N GLU A 107 13.44 14.19 -10.71
CA GLU A 107 14.28 15.38 -10.55
C GLU A 107 14.55 15.48 -9.03
N ASP A 108 15.80 15.27 -8.63
CA ASP A 108 16.34 15.67 -7.32
C ASP A 108 16.96 17.06 -7.55
N LYS A 109 16.25 18.15 -7.24
CA LYS A 109 16.80 19.53 -7.32
C LYS A 109 15.97 20.53 -6.52
N SER A 110 16.30 20.71 -5.24
CA SER A 110 16.05 21.98 -4.52
C SER A 110 17.02 22.19 -3.33
N GLU A 111 18.29 21.79 -3.47
CA GLU A 111 19.37 22.17 -2.52
C GLU A 111 20.55 22.79 -3.28
N GLU A 112 20.37 23.91 -3.96
CA GLU A 112 21.52 24.71 -4.45
C GLU A 112 21.25 26.21 -4.53
N GLU A 113 20.33 26.71 -3.69
CA GLU A 113 20.09 28.14 -3.46
C GLU A 113 20.90 28.63 -2.24
N SER A 114 22.23 28.45 -2.26
CA SER A 114 23.15 29.13 -1.32
C SER A 114 24.61 28.89 -1.73
N LYS A 115 25.12 29.70 -2.67
CA LYS A 115 26.57 30.02 -2.90
C LYS A 115 26.79 30.44 -4.36
N LYS A 116 26.23 31.58 -4.78
CA LYS A 116 26.82 32.35 -5.89
C LYS A 116 26.42 33.81 -5.94
N ASP A 117 26.17 34.40 -4.77
CA ASP A 117 26.42 35.82 -4.53
C ASP A 117 27.83 35.93 -3.90
N SER A 118 28.86 36.04 -4.74
CA SER A 118 30.20 36.58 -4.42
C SER A 118 30.99 36.78 -5.71
#